data_AF-A0A537DWT2-F1
#
_entry.id   AF-A0A537DWT2-F1
#
_cell.length_a   1.000
_cell.length_b   1.000
_cell.length_c   1.000
_cell.angle_alpha   90.00
_cell.angle_beta   90.00
_cell.angle_gamma   90.00
#
_symmetry.space_group_name_H-M   'P 1'
#
loop_
_entity.id
_entity.type
_entity.pdbx_description
1 polymer ?
#
loop_
_entity_poly.entity_id
_entity_poly.type
_entity_poly.pdbx_seq_one_letter_code
_entity_poly.pdbx_strand_id
1 'polypeptide(L)' 'MSMDNITKRFCPKCHSENIILWMGGYTGAMYRCPDCGYTGPVVIETNDPIPSRESKERGTE' A
#
# COMPACT_ATOMS: atom_id res chain seq x y z
N MET A 1 -28.62 2.72 -2.68
CA MET A 1 -27.35 3.34 -2.28
C MET A 1 -26.24 2.43 -2.77
N SER A 2 -25.52 2.78 -3.83
CA SER A 2 -24.54 1.89 -4.47
C SER A 2 -23.11 2.28 -4.13
N MET A 3 -22.34 1.25 -3.78
CA MET A 3 -20.88 1.13 -3.81
C MET A 3 -20.11 2.06 -2.87
N ASP A 4 -19.97 1.57 -1.65
CA ASP A 4 -18.77 1.65 -0.81
C ASP A 4 -17.49 1.73 -1.67
N ASN A 5 -17.11 2.97 -1.99
CA ASN A 5 -15.77 3.31 -2.49
C ASN A 5 -14.81 3.18 -1.30
N ILE A 6 -14.52 1.95 -0.90
CA ILE A 6 -13.57 1.68 0.18
C ILE A 6 -12.18 1.94 -0.40
N THR A 7 -11.63 3.11 -0.09
CA THR A 7 -10.22 3.40 -0.35
C THR A 7 -9.37 2.45 0.47
N LYS A 8 -8.74 1.49 -0.21
CA LYS A 8 -7.82 0.52 0.39
C LYS A 8 -6.40 1.06 0.35
N ARG A 9 -5.64 0.77 1.41
CA ARG A 9 -4.23 1.14 1.54
C ARG A 9 -3.37 -0.10 1.58
N PHE A 10 -2.28 -0.11 0.83
CA PHE A 10 -1.38 -1.26 0.80
C PHE A 10 0.09 -0.85 0.63
N CYS A 11 0.96 -1.81 0.93
CA CYS A 11 2.40 -1.63 0.88
C CYS A 11 2.91 -1.51 -0.57
N PRO A 12 3.65 -0.45 -0.94
CA PRO A 12 4.27 -0.35 -2.27
C PRO A 12 5.35 -1.41 -2.50
N LYS A 13 5.95 -1.89 -1.40
CA LYS A 13 6.85 -3.05 -1.28
C LYS A 13 6.25 -4.29 -1.91
N CYS A 14 5.25 -4.81 -1.21
CA CYS A 14 4.75 -6.18 -1.37
C CYS A 14 3.28 -6.32 -1.69
N HIS A 15 2.56 -5.22 -1.85
CA HIS A 15 1.11 -5.23 -2.05
C HIS A 15 0.33 -5.85 -0.88
N SER A 16 0.94 -5.95 0.31
CA SER A 16 0.24 -6.35 1.52
C SER A 16 -0.67 -5.23 2.03
N GLU A 17 -1.91 -5.59 2.38
CA GLU A 17 -2.87 -4.73 3.09
C GLU A 17 -2.47 -4.50 4.55
N ASN A 18 -1.58 -5.32 5.10
CA ASN A 18 -1.05 -5.13 6.45
C ASN A 18 0.00 -4.02 6.41
N ILE A 19 -0.46 -2.77 6.51
CA ILE A 19 0.41 -1.62 6.71
C ILE A 19 -0.05 -0.84 7.95
N ILE A 20 0.86 -0.64 8.89
CA ILE A 20 0.58 0.00 10.17
C ILE A 20 1.27 1.37 10.22
N LEU A 21 0.60 2.36 10.82
CA LEU A 21 1.24 3.63 11.15
C LEU A 21 2.26 3.37 12.27
N TRP A 22 3.54 3.59 11.98
CA TRP A 22 4.64 3.32 12.89
C TRP A 22 5.10 4.57 13.65
N MET A 23 5.20 5.71 12.97
CA MET A 23 5.45 7.00 13.61
C MET A 23 4.55 8.08 13.00
N GLY A 24 4.14 9.06 13.79
CA GLY A 24 3.33 10.20 13.36
C GLY A 24 3.72 11.46 14.13
N GLY A 25 3.17 12.61 13.73
CA GLY A 25 3.45 13.90 14.37
C GLY A 25 4.35 14.80 13.52
N TYR A 26 5.30 15.49 14.17
CA TYR A 26 6.10 16.56 13.52
C TYR A 26 6.94 16.07 12.34
N THR A 27 7.36 14.80 12.33
CA THR A 27 8.15 14.18 11.26
C THR A 27 7.31 13.63 10.10
N GLY A 28 5.98 13.81 10.13
CA GLY A 28 5.04 13.19 9.20
C GLY A 28 4.66 11.76 9.57
N ALA A 29 3.71 11.19 8.82
CA ALA A 29 3.25 9.81 9.00
C ALA A 29 4.24 8.84 8.34
N MET A 30 4.85 7.98 9.13
CA MET A 30 5.68 6.86 8.69
C MET A 30 4.91 5.56 8.87
N TYR A 31 4.82 4.79 7.80
CA TYR A 31 4.15 3.51 7.77
C TYR A 31 5.16 2.37 7.75
N ARG A 32 4.82 1.27 8.41
CA ARG A 32 5.60 0.04 8.44
C ARG A 32 4.76 -1.15 7.98
N CYS A 33 5.32 -1.97 7.10
CA CYS A 33 4.73 -3.24 6.69
C CYS A 33 5.43 -4.39 7.44
N PRO A 34 4.70 -5.18 8.24
CA PRO A 34 5.27 -6.32 8.94
C PRO A 34 5.64 -7.49 8.01
N ASP A 35 5.01 -7.61 6.82
CA ASP A 35 5.29 -8.72 5.90
C ASP A 35 6.64 -8.60 5.18
N CYS A 36 7.00 -7.39 4.74
CA CYS A 36 8.21 -7.17 3.93
C CYS A 36 9.24 -6.22 4.57
N GLY A 37 8.92 -5.67 5.73
CA GLY A 37 9.77 -4.71 6.45
C GLY A 37 9.83 -3.31 5.83
N TYR A 38 9.00 -2.99 4.83
CA TYR A 38 8.92 -1.63 4.28
C TYR A 38 8.65 -0.63 5.41
N THR A 39 9.45 0.43 5.50
CA THR A 39 9.26 1.52 6.45
C THR A 39 9.46 2.84 5.72
N GLY A 40 8.44 3.69 5.68
CA GLY A 40 8.51 4.95 4.98
C GLY A 40 7.18 5.71 4.96
N PRO A 41 7.19 6.95 4.46
CA PRO A 41 6.01 7.81 4.51
C PRO A 41 5.00 7.54 3.38
N VAL A 42 5.31 6.61 2.46
CA VAL A 42 4.53 6.39 1.24
C VAL A 42 3.69 5.13 1.36
N VAL A 43 2.41 5.24 1.05
CA VAL A 43 1.47 4.12 0.92
C VAL A 43 0.70 4.25 -0.39
N ILE A 44 0.25 3.14 -0.96
CA ILE A 44 -0.60 3.19 -2.16
C ILE A 44 -2.04 3.13 -1.71
N GLU A 45 -2.83 4.11 -2.14
CA GLU A 45 -4.26 4.19 -1.91
C GLU A 45 -4.98 3.94 -3.23
N THR A 46 -5.92 2.99 -3.25
CA THR A 46 -6.71 2.68 -4.43
C THR A 46 -8.15 2.36 -4.05
N ASN A 47 -9.06 2.60 -4.98
CA ASN A 47 -10.44 2.14 -4.88
C ASN A 47 -10.66 0.80 -5.60
N ASP A 48 -9.66 0.34 -6.35
CA ASP A 48 -9.66 -0.91 -7.09
C ASP A 48 -9.15 -2.09 -6.24
N PRO A 49 -9.43 -3.35 -6.63
CA PRO A 49 -8.79 -4.50 -6.00
C PRO A 49 -7.25 -4.42 -6.09
N ILE A 50 -6.59 -4.80 -5.01
CA ILE A 50 -5.13 -4.72 -4.90
C ILE A 50 -4.51 -5.75 -5.83
N PRO A 51 -3.59 -5.34 -6.73
CA PRO A 51 -2.96 -6.28 -7.63
C PRO A 51 -2.04 -7.21 -6.83
N SER A 52 -2.21 -8.53 -7.01
CA SER A 52 -1.21 -9.49 -6.57
C SER A 52 0.09 -9.25 -7.36
N ARG A 53 1.24 -9.47 -6.73
CA ARG A 53 2.58 -9.16 -7.27
C ARG A 53 2.95 -9.89 -8.58
N GLU A 54 2.08 -10.73 -9.11
CA GLU A 54 2.37 -11.68 -10.19
C GLU A 54 2.30 -11.07 -11.60
N SER A 55 1.97 -9.79 -11.76
CA SER A 55 1.66 -9.22 -13.08
C SER A 55 2.69 -8.21 -13.64
N LYS A 56 3.96 -8.28 -13.26
CA LYS A 56 5.01 -7.41 -13.85
C LYS A 56 5.94 -8.14 -14.80
N GLU A 57 5.35 -8.76 -15.82
CA GLU A 57 6.03 -9.15 -17.05
C GLU A 57 5.16 -8.81 -18.26
N ARG A 58 5.34 -7.57 -18.77
CA ARG A 58 5.31 -7.21 -20.19
C ARG A 58 5.39 -5.70 -20.33
N GLY A 59 6.49 -5.28 -20.93
CA GLY A 59 6.82 -3.90 -21.26
C GLY A 59 8.25 -3.87 -21.76
N THR A 60 8.54 -4.73 -22.74
CA THR A 60 9.70 -4.59 -23.60
C THR A 60 9.28 -3.64 -24.71
N GLU A 61 9.91 -2.48 -24.80
CA GLU A 61 10.06 -1.71 -26.02
C GLU A 61 11.49 -1.20 -26.14
#